data_AF-A0A7K2LYM9-F1
#
_entry.id   AF-A0A7K2LYM9-F1
#
_cell.length_a   1.000
_cell.length_b   1.000
_cell.length_c   1.000
_cell.angle_alpha   90.00
_cell.angle_beta   90.00
_cell.angle_gamma   90.00
#
_symmetry.space_group_name_H-M   'P 1'
#
loop_
_entity.id
_entity.type
_entity.pdbx_description
1 polymer ?
#
loop_
_entity_poly.entity_id
_entity_poly.type
_entity_poly.pdbx_seq_one_letter_code
_entity_poly.pdbx_strand_id
1 'polypeptide(L)'
;LGRLVRERRIAVLDPARAQSWPLAPGYAPGEHHFPYDFARTPDSLARAWFTDEEMARALDFLAGRQQEDGGWPVTWRQWAPAPALEARPMVTIEALRTLRAYGRGIG
;
A
#
# COMPACT_ATOMS: atom_id res chain seq x y z
N LEU A 1 -11.62 -11.45 -10.19
CA LEU A 1 -10.34 -11.12 -9.53
C LEU A 1 -10.51 -10.67 -8.08
N GLY A 2 -11.37 -9.68 -7.76
CA GLY A 2 -11.59 -9.24 -6.36
C GLY A 2 -11.94 -10.33 -5.33
N ARG A 3 -12.73 -11.34 -5.71
CA ARG A 3 -13.03 -12.51 -4.85
C ARG A 3 -11.75 -13.26 -4.44
N LEU A 4 -10.84 -13.47 -5.39
CA LEU A 4 -9.58 -14.17 -5.16
C LEU A 4 -8.62 -13.37 -4.26
N VAL A 5 -8.62 -12.04 -4.38
CA VAL A 5 -7.86 -11.15 -3.49
C VAL A 5 -8.28 -11.33 -2.04
N ARG A 6 -9.59 -11.46 -1.79
CA ARG A 6 -10.15 -11.70 -0.45
C ARG A 6 -9.90 -13.12 0.05
N GLU A 7 -10.25 -14.13 -0.75
CA GLU A 7 -10.14 -15.55 -0.37
C GLU A 7 -8.70 -15.94 -0.05
N ARG A 8 -7.73 -15.44 -0.82
CA ARG A 8 -6.31 -15.72 -0.61
C ARG A 8 -5.61 -14.73 0.31
N ARG A 9 -6.35 -13.77 0.89
CA ARG A 9 -5.83 -12.73 1.79
C ARG A 9 -4.65 -11.96 1.21
N ILE A 10 -4.68 -11.69 -0.10
CA ILE A 10 -3.59 -11.03 -0.83
C ILE A 10 -3.47 -9.56 -0.41
N ALA A 11 -4.60 -8.89 -0.13
CA ALA A 11 -4.63 -7.52 0.38
C ALA A 11 -4.99 -7.48 1.87
N VAL A 12 -4.27 -6.67 2.64
CA VAL A 12 -4.56 -6.38 4.04
C VAL A 12 -5.71 -5.37 4.12
N LEU A 13 -6.89 -5.83 4.55
CA LEU A 13 -8.12 -5.02 4.61
C LEU A 13 -8.26 -4.21 5.93
N ASP A 14 -7.46 -4.57 6.92
CA ASP A 14 -7.33 -3.88 8.20
C ASP A 14 -5.84 -3.70 8.53
N PRO A 15 -5.26 -2.52 8.25
CA PRO A 15 -3.83 -2.26 8.50
C PRO A 15 -3.40 -2.43 9.96
N ALA A 16 -4.30 -2.26 10.93
CA ALA A 16 -4.00 -2.50 12.34
C ALA A 16 -3.65 -3.97 12.63
N ARG A 17 -4.09 -4.88 11.75
CA ARG A 17 -3.84 -6.32 11.82
C ARG A 17 -2.75 -6.80 10.86
N ALA A 18 -2.05 -5.89 10.18
CA ALA A 18 -1.05 -6.24 9.16
C ALA A 18 0.00 -7.25 9.67
N GLN A 19 0.47 -7.09 10.92
CA GLN A 19 1.45 -8.01 11.53
C GLN A 19 0.97 -9.46 11.68
N SER A 20 -0.34 -9.68 11.74
CA SER A 20 -0.97 -11.01 11.83
C SER A 20 -1.38 -11.57 10.47
N TRP A 21 -1.18 -10.80 9.40
CA TRP A 21 -1.60 -11.17 8.06
C TRP A 21 -0.62 -12.17 7.44
N PRO A 22 -1.10 -13.22 6.75
CA PRO A 22 -0.19 -14.19 6.13
C PRO A 22 0.67 -13.50 5.08
N LEU A 23 2.00 -13.67 5.20
CA LEU A 23 2.96 -13.33 4.15
C LEU A 23 3.14 -14.55 3.25
N ALA A 24 3.09 -14.34 1.94
CA ALA A 24 3.36 -15.41 0.99
C ALA A 24 4.84 -15.84 1.09
N PRO A 25 5.17 -17.14 0.93
CA PRO A 25 6.55 -17.59 0.91
C PRO A 25 7.39 -16.80 -0.10
N GLY A 26 8.54 -16.26 0.33
CA GLY A 26 9.45 -15.46 -0.49
C GLY A 26 9.36 -13.94 -0.31
N TYR A 27 8.31 -13.44 0.37
CA TYR A 27 8.14 -12.02 0.67
C TYR A 27 8.98 -11.60 1.89
N ALA A 28 9.45 -10.35 1.92
CA ALA A 28 10.08 -9.81 3.12
C ALA A 28 9.07 -9.62 4.27
N PRO A 29 9.52 -9.66 5.54
CA PRO A 29 8.69 -9.24 6.67
C PRO A 29 8.13 -7.83 6.41
N GLY A 30 6.81 -7.68 6.50
CA GLY A 30 6.13 -6.40 6.28
C GLY A 30 5.84 -6.05 4.82
N GLU A 31 6.21 -6.91 3.85
CA GLU A 31 5.88 -6.76 2.43
C GLU A 31 4.43 -7.20 2.18
N HIS A 32 3.50 -6.41 2.72
CA HIS A 32 2.08 -6.61 2.53
C HIS A 32 1.56 -5.72 1.41
N HIS A 33 0.59 -6.25 0.65
CA HIS A 33 -0.21 -5.42 -0.24
C HIS A 33 -1.45 -4.91 0.49
N PHE A 34 -1.84 -3.69 0.17
CA PHE A 34 -3.01 -3.01 0.68
C PHE A 34 -3.96 -2.66 -0.47
N PRO A 35 -5.24 -2.35 -0.19
CA PRO A 35 -6.21 -1.94 -1.20
C PRO A 35 -5.69 -0.87 -2.18
N TYR A 36 -4.92 0.11 -1.70
CA TYR A 36 -4.35 1.17 -2.53
C TYR A 36 -3.31 0.69 -3.56
N ASP A 37 -2.70 -0.49 -3.37
CA ASP A 37 -1.75 -1.07 -4.34
C ASP A 37 -2.48 -1.61 -5.58
N PHE A 38 -3.74 -2.01 -5.42
CA PHE A 38 -4.59 -2.51 -6.49
C PHE A 38 -5.46 -1.40 -7.09
N ALA A 39 -6.00 -0.53 -6.25
CA ALA A 39 -6.90 0.55 -6.61
C ALA A 39 -6.23 1.92 -6.36
N ARG A 40 -5.15 2.21 -7.10
CA ARG A 40 -4.39 3.48 -6.97
C ARG A 40 -5.23 4.74 -7.29
N THR A 41 -6.33 4.59 -8.02
CA THR A 41 -7.26 5.67 -8.34
C THR A 41 -8.71 5.23 -8.15
N PRO A 42 -9.65 6.14 -7.88
CA PRO A 42 -11.07 5.80 -7.68
C PRO A 42 -11.75 5.19 -8.93
N ASP A 43 -11.25 5.51 -10.12
CA ASP A 43 -11.73 5.00 -11.42
C ASP A 43 -11.14 3.64 -11.81
N SER A 44 -10.21 3.09 -11.01
CA SER A 44 -9.67 1.75 -11.24
C SER A 44 -10.76 0.69 -11.16
N LEU A 45 -10.77 -0.29 -12.07
CA LEU A 45 -11.65 -1.46 -11.99
C LEU A 45 -11.48 -2.24 -10.67
N ALA A 46 -10.28 -2.22 -10.09
CA ALA A 46 -10.00 -2.86 -8.82
C ALA A 46 -10.66 -2.13 -7.63
N ARG A 47 -11.11 -0.88 -7.80
CA ARG A 47 -11.80 -0.12 -6.75
C ARG A 47 -13.06 -0.84 -6.27
N ALA A 48 -13.77 -1.51 -7.18
CA ALA A 48 -14.96 -2.30 -6.88
C ALA A 48 -14.67 -3.56 -6.06
N TRP A 49 -13.40 -3.92 -5.83
CA TRP A 49 -13.04 -5.09 -5.03
C TRP A 49 -13.08 -4.80 -3.53
N PHE A 50 -13.06 -3.53 -3.13
CA PHE A 50 -12.92 -3.07 -1.74
C PHE A 50 -14.11 -2.19 -1.34
N THR A 51 -14.52 -2.26 -0.08
CA THR A 51 -15.52 -1.32 0.46
C THR A 51 -14.90 0.06 0.67
N ASP A 52 -15.75 1.07 0.85
CA ASP A 52 -15.31 2.44 1.11
C ASP A 52 -14.52 2.53 2.41
N GLU A 53 -14.93 1.78 3.45
CA GLU A 53 -14.24 1.73 4.73
C GLU A 53 -12.88 1.02 4.64
N GLU A 54 -12.78 -0.06 3.85
CA GLU A 54 -11.51 -0.75 3.59
C GLU A 54 -10.52 0.17 2.87
N MET A 55 -11.00 0.91 1.86
CA MET A 55 -10.20 1.90 1.17
C MET A 55 -9.81 3.06 2.09
N ALA A 56 -10.74 3.59 2.89
CA ALA A 56 -10.46 4.68 3.81
C ALA A 56 -9.35 4.29 4.81
N ARG A 57 -9.46 3.14 5.48
CA ARG A 57 -8.43 2.63 6.39
C ARG A 57 -7.08 2.44 5.71
N ALA A 58 -7.08 1.90 4.49
CA ALA A 58 -5.84 1.71 3.74
C ALA A 58 -5.19 3.06 3.38
N LEU A 59 -5.98 4.06 2.98
CA LEU A 59 -5.47 5.39 2.64
C LEU A 59 -5.02 6.17 3.89
N ASP A 60 -5.70 6.02 5.03
CA ASP A 60 -5.24 6.53 6.33
C ASP A 60 -3.88 5.93 6.69
N PHE A 61 -3.76 4.61 6.53
CA PHE A 61 -2.49 3.91 6.74
C PHE A 61 -1.42 4.43 5.79
N LEU A 62 -1.70 4.56 4.48
CA LEU A 62 -0.73 5.11 3.53
C LEU A 62 -0.28 6.51 3.94
N ALA A 63 -1.20 7.42 4.27
CA ALA A 63 -0.86 8.77 4.71
C ALA A 63 0.03 8.77 5.96
N GLY A 64 -0.29 7.94 6.96
CA GLY A 64 0.48 7.80 8.20
C GLY A 64 1.86 7.14 8.04
N ARG A 65 2.22 6.68 6.84
CA ARG A 65 3.53 6.07 6.53
C ARG A 65 4.55 7.07 5.98
N GLN A 66 4.17 8.34 5.80
CA GLN A 66 5.12 9.39 5.48
C GLN A 66 6.19 9.50 6.58
N GLN A 67 7.46 9.54 6.19
CA GLN A 67 8.59 9.69 7.09
C GLN A 67 8.92 11.17 7.30
N GLU A 68 9.78 11.47 8.27
CA GLU A 68 10.15 12.85 8.65
C GLU A 68 10.72 13.68 7.49
N ASP A 69 11.38 13.03 6.54
CA ASP A 69 11.91 13.67 5.34
C ASP A 69 10.91 13.78 4.18
N GLY A 70 9.63 13.48 4.45
CA GLY A 70 8.53 13.55 3.49
C GLY A 70 8.42 12.34 2.55
N GLY A 71 9.34 11.38 2.63
CA GLY A 71 9.35 10.19 1.80
C GLY A 71 8.48 9.04 2.35
N TRP A 72 8.28 8.01 1.52
CA TRP A 72 7.66 6.75 1.94
C TRP A 72 8.68 5.62 2.02
N PRO A 73 8.53 4.67 2.96
CA PRO A 73 9.43 3.54 3.11
C PRO A 73 9.26 2.53 1.97
N VAL A 74 10.36 1.97 1.48
CA VAL A 74 10.35 0.76 0.65
C VAL A 74 10.01 -0.44 1.54
N THR A 75 8.94 -1.16 1.22
CA THR A 75 8.42 -2.27 2.05
C THR A 75 8.87 -3.66 1.59
N TRP A 76 9.39 -3.79 0.37
CA TRP A 76 9.89 -5.06 -0.16
C TRP A 76 11.34 -5.33 0.21
N ARG A 77 11.76 -6.59 0.01
CA ARG A 77 13.11 -7.06 0.37
C ARG A 77 14.20 -6.20 -0.26
N GLN A 78 15.01 -5.57 0.59
CA GLN A 78 16.22 -4.86 0.19
C GLN A 78 17.40 -5.83 0.23
N TRP A 79 17.85 -6.31 -0.93
CA TRP A 79 18.99 -7.23 -1.03
C TRP A 79 20.33 -6.48 -1.08
N ALA A 80 20.31 -5.17 -1.31
CA ALA A 80 21.44 -4.24 -1.20
C ALA A 80 20.94 -2.81 -0.91
N PRO A 81 21.79 -1.90 -0.38
CA PRO A 81 21.40 -0.51 -0.09
C PRO A 81 21.08 0.33 -1.33
N ALA A 82 21.81 0.13 -2.44
CA ALA A 82 21.66 0.98 -3.63
C ALA A 82 20.28 0.88 -4.31
N PRO A 83 19.70 -0.31 -4.53
CA PRO A 83 18.32 -0.42 -5.06
C PRO A 83 17.26 0.27 -4.20
N ALA A 84 17.45 0.32 -2.87
CA ALA A 84 16.52 1.00 -1.99
C ALA A 84 16.56 2.53 -2.19
N LEU A 85 17.74 3.10 -2.41
CA LEU A 85 17.91 4.52 -2.70
C LEU A 85 17.29 4.91 -4.04
N GLU A 86 17.42 4.06 -5.06
CA GLU A 86 16.84 4.28 -6.39
C GLU A 86 15.31 4.14 -6.40
N ALA A 87 14.78 3.20 -5.61
CA ALA A 87 13.34 2.95 -5.54
C ALA A 87 12.56 4.00 -4.71
N ARG A 88 13.20 4.59 -3.70
CA ARG A 88 12.52 5.46 -2.72
C ARG A 88 11.82 6.68 -3.34
N PRO A 89 12.40 7.40 -4.33
CA PRO A 89 11.69 8.46 -5.03
C PRO A 89 10.42 7.97 -5.74
N MET A 90 10.50 6.80 -6.39
CA MET A 90 9.36 6.22 -7.10
C MET A 90 8.23 5.84 -6.13
N VAL A 91 8.56 5.16 -5.02
CA VAL A 91 7.59 4.80 -3.97
C VAL A 91 6.91 6.04 -3.41
N THR A 92 7.67 7.10 -3.17
CA THR A 92 7.15 8.39 -2.69
C THR A 92 6.17 8.98 -3.70
N ILE A 93 6.56 9.09 -4.98
CA ILE A 93 5.69 9.62 -6.03
C ILE A 93 4.40 8.81 -6.16
N GLU A 94 4.48 7.47 -6.08
CA GLU A 94 3.29 6.62 -6.14
C GLU A 94 2.34 6.84 -4.96
N ALA A 95 2.86 6.97 -3.74
CA ALA A 95 2.06 7.29 -2.57
C ALA A 95 1.36 8.65 -2.70
N LEU A 96 2.11 9.68 -3.10
CA LEU A 96 1.58 11.04 -3.31
C LEU A 96 0.48 11.07 -4.38
N ARG A 97 0.70 10.39 -5.52
CA ARG A 97 -0.28 10.31 -6.61
C ARG A 97 -1.54 9.58 -6.17
N THR A 98 -1.40 8.50 -5.42
CA THR A 98 -2.54 7.73 -4.90
C THR A 98 -3.36 8.55 -3.92
N LEU A 99 -2.72 9.16 -2.91
CA LEU A 99 -3.42 10.01 -1.94
C LEU A 99 -4.13 11.19 -2.62
N ARG A 100 -3.46 11.86 -3.57
CA ARG A 100 -4.06 12.92 -4.37
C ARG A 100 -5.27 12.45 -5.17
N ALA A 101 -5.21 11.27 -5.81
CA ALA A 101 -6.32 10.73 -6.58
C ALA A 101 -7.58 10.48 -5.73
N TYR A 102 -7.40 10.20 -4.44
CA TYR A 102 -8.49 10.06 -3.47
C TYR A 102 -8.83 11.36 -2.72
N GLY A 103 -8.35 12.51 -3.17
CA GLY A 103 -8.65 13.80 -2.56
C GLY A 103 -8.02 14.00 -1.18
N ARG A 104 -7.01 13.20 -0.83
CA ARG A 104 -6.29 13.31 0.44
C ARG A 104 -5.09 14.22 0.27
N GLY A 105 -5.27 15.47 0.66
CA GLY A 105 -4.18 16.44 0.75
C GLY A 105 -3.19 16.01 1.83
N ILE A 106 -1.91 16.11 1.50
CA ILE A 106 -0.80 15.92 2.43
C ILE A 106 -0.07 17.27 2.43
N GLY A 107 -0.10 17.92 3.59
CA GLY A 107 0.50 19.22 3.86
C GLY A 107 1.65 19.06 4.83
#